data_AF-A0A0V0XS69-F1
#
_entry.id   AF-A0A0V0XS69-F1
#
_cell.length_a   1.000
_cell.length_b   1.000
_cell.length_c   1.000
_cell.angle_alpha   90.00
_cell.angle_beta   90.00
_cell.angle_gamma   90.00
#
_symmetry.space_group_name_H-M   'P 1'
#
loop_
_entity.id
_entity.type
_entity.pdbx_description
1 polymer ?
#
loop_
_entity_poly.entity_id
_entity_poly.type
_entity_poly.pdbx_seq_one_letter_code
_entity_poly.pdbx_strand_id
1 'polypeptide(L)'
;LSSWFPNQTRTDSSNENTGSEAEESNECKVWRNSMCLFRGAEYERYTNMTGREALSYYDMNLSAQDHQNYFLCSTDAGKFEYETEEECKTVFEAEQKFKLALKAAEDNFRKSHSLSYGLGISSERESLHKRDTNVVVYIRRRLALCARRFGRLKEAVKIMKDLIKEFPTMYVANVYENLIETLLEMQSYGEFNLPKSATIYYTTALLKVRLVAERFSPSVALKKGLTPAEMSAVEAIHKALEFNPHVPKYLLEMKPLILPPEHILKRGDSEAIAYSFWHISHWQRVQGALDMLRGTFEGSWHELSVYPRKETPSSLLFASGLAFGIVILMILVHQFPKPATELFNLPAQWFIHPLKQTYEAVDKFFLHVFSQIEQTWLFKMFI
;
A
#
# COMPACT_ATOMS: atom_id res chain seq x y z
N LEU A 1 36.71 25.45 19.91
CA LEU A 1 35.45 26.00 19.35
C LEU A 1 34.26 25.34 20.04
N SER A 2 34.15 25.60 21.33
CA SER A 2 32.99 25.36 22.18
C SER A 2 32.03 26.54 22.04
N SER A 3 30.76 26.35 21.64
CA SER A 3 29.60 27.20 22.00
C SER A 3 28.36 27.05 21.08
N TRP A 4 27.74 25.88 20.90
CA TRP A 4 26.41 25.82 20.21
C TRP A 4 25.43 24.76 20.76
N PHE A 5 25.46 24.51 22.07
CA PHE A 5 24.36 23.81 22.74
C PHE A 5 23.68 24.74 23.74
N PRO A 6 22.44 25.20 23.50
CA PRO A 6 21.54 25.54 24.59
C PRO A 6 20.95 24.24 25.15
N ASN A 7 21.11 24.06 26.47
CA ASN A 7 20.40 23.09 27.29
C ASN A 7 18.92 23.00 26.88
N GLN A 8 18.47 21.84 26.41
CA GLN A 8 17.08 21.42 26.59
C GLN A 8 17.06 20.35 27.68
N THR A 9 16.65 20.80 28.86
CA THR A 9 16.16 19.97 29.95
C THR A 9 15.13 18.97 29.44
N ARG A 10 15.41 17.70 29.71
CA ARG A 10 14.54 16.55 29.57
C ARG A 10 13.20 16.84 30.27
N THR A 11 12.11 16.94 29.53
CA THR A 11 10.76 16.76 30.07
C THR A 11 10.31 15.36 29.71
N ASP A 12 10.31 14.49 30.72
CA ASP A 12 9.67 13.19 30.64
C ASP A 12 8.15 13.40 30.53
N SER A 13 7.57 13.17 29.35
CA SER A 13 6.14 12.97 29.21
C SER A 13 5.88 11.48 28.99
N SER A 14 5.54 10.81 30.07
CA SER A 14 4.84 9.53 30.08
C SER A 14 3.56 9.63 29.26
N ASN A 15 3.46 8.90 28.15
CA ASN A 15 2.18 8.68 27.49
C ASN A 15 1.87 7.18 27.53
N GLU A 16 0.93 6.86 28.41
CA GLU A 16 0.23 5.58 28.47
C GLU A 16 -0.51 5.36 27.17
N ASN A 17 -0.29 4.20 26.55
CA ASN A 17 -0.88 3.85 25.27
C ASN A 17 -2.23 3.15 25.52
N THR A 18 -3.33 3.90 25.54
CA THR A 18 -4.67 3.38 25.29
C THR A 18 -5.10 3.76 23.87
N GLY A 19 -5.56 2.77 23.12
CA GLY A 19 -5.76 2.90 21.68
C GLY A 19 -6.80 3.95 21.29
N SER A 20 -6.52 4.64 20.19
CA SER A 20 -7.52 5.01 19.19
C SER A 20 -6.78 5.42 17.90
N GLU A 21 -7.21 4.81 16.80
CA GLU A 21 -6.95 5.30 15.45
C GLU A 21 -7.58 6.69 15.33
N ALA A 22 -6.73 7.69 15.03
CA ALA A 22 -7.03 8.99 14.42
C ALA A 22 -6.28 10.12 15.13
N GLU A 23 -5.00 10.31 14.76
CA GLU A 23 -4.38 11.63 14.71
C GLU A 23 -3.21 11.56 13.73
N GLU A 24 -3.58 11.61 12.45
CA GLU A 24 -2.68 11.75 11.31
C GLU A 24 -2.20 13.20 11.26
N SER A 25 -1.16 13.52 12.04
CA SER A 25 -0.38 14.72 11.81
C SER A 25 0.39 14.53 10.49
N ASN A 26 0.06 15.40 9.52
CA ASN A 26 0.51 15.40 8.14
C ASN A 26 2.00 15.83 8.00
N GLU A 27 2.89 15.23 8.78
CA GLU A 27 4.32 15.34 8.55
C GLU A 27 4.70 14.26 7.53
N CYS A 28 5.21 14.67 6.35
CA CYS A 28 5.58 13.77 5.27
C CYS A 28 6.53 12.68 5.81
N LYS A 29 6.00 11.48 6.08
CA LYS A 29 6.77 10.39 6.67
C LYS A 29 7.81 9.91 5.66
N VAL A 30 9.07 10.24 5.92
CA VAL A 30 10.23 9.83 5.14
C VAL A 30 10.70 8.43 5.56
N TRP A 31 11.13 7.63 4.60
CA TRP A 31 11.57 6.24 4.82
C TRP A 31 12.98 6.04 4.26
N ARG A 32 13.80 5.24 4.94
CA ARG A 32 15.11 4.87 4.40
C ARG A 32 14.93 4.06 3.10
N ASN A 33 15.63 4.46 2.06
CA ASN A 33 15.68 3.76 0.79
C ASN A 33 16.27 2.36 1.01
N SER A 34 15.50 1.32 0.69
CA SER A 34 15.91 -0.08 0.82
C SER A 34 17.13 -0.39 -0.04
N MET A 35 17.28 0.31 -1.16
CA MET A 35 18.35 0.18 -2.15
C MET A 35 19.33 1.36 -2.08
N CYS A 36 19.50 1.98 -0.91
CA CYS A 36 20.50 3.03 -0.73
C CYS A 36 21.92 2.55 -1.11
N LEU A 37 22.71 3.49 -1.62
CA LEU A 37 24.09 3.21 -2.03
C LEU A 37 25.00 2.97 -0.82
N PHE A 38 26.22 2.50 -1.08
CA PHE A 38 27.26 2.39 -0.05
C PHE A 38 27.82 3.77 0.27
N ARG A 39 27.61 4.23 1.51
CA ARG A 39 27.82 5.62 1.91
C ARG A 39 29.24 6.10 1.71
N GLY A 40 30.26 5.29 1.99
CA GLY A 40 31.63 5.63 1.59
C GLY A 40 31.84 5.40 0.09
N ALA A 41 31.79 4.15 -0.34
CA ALA A 41 32.34 3.74 -1.64
C ALA A 41 31.65 4.37 -2.85
N GLU A 42 30.32 4.50 -2.82
CA GLU A 42 29.57 5.01 -3.97
C GLU A 42 29.42 6.53 -3.92
N TYR A 43 29.32 7.13 -2.73
CA TYR A 43 29.27 8.59 -2.61
C TYR A 43 30.63 9.23 -2.84
N GLU A 44 31.73 8.66 -2.34
CA GLU A 44 33.08 9.12 -2.67
C GLU A 44 33.32 9.07 -4.18
N ARG A 45 32.88 7.99 -4.84
CA ARG A 45 32.95 7.90 -6.31
C ARG A 45 32.16 9.01 -6.99
N TYR A 46 30.96 9.32 -6.52
CA TYR A 46 30.15 10.42 -7.05
C TYR A 46 30.82 11.78 -6.86
N THR A 47 31.31 12.06 -5.65
CA THR A 47 32.00 13.30 -5.31
C THR A 47 33.26 13.47 -6.16
N ASN A 48 34.04 12.41 -6.32
CA ASN A 48 35.26 12.43 -7.15
C ASN A 48 34.96 12.69 -8.63
N MET A 49 33.82 12.23 -9.14
CA MET A 49 33.44 12.44 -10.55
C MET A 49 32.81 13.81 -10.81
N THR A 50 32.05 14.35 -9.86
CA THR A 50 31.20 15.53 -10.08
C THR A 50 31.67 16.78 -9.35
N GLY A 51 32.54 16.64 -8.35
CA GLY A 51 32.91 17.71 -7.43
C GLY A 51 31.78 18.16 -6.51
N ARG A 52 30.68 17.41 -6.42
CA ARG A 52 29.49 17.74 -5.62
C ARG A 52 29.30 16.71 -4.52
N GLU A 53 28.78 17.14 -3.38
CA GLU A 53 28.38 16.22 -2.31
C GLU A 53 27.20 15.35 -2.76
N ALA A 54 27.26 14.07 -2.41
CA ALA A 54 26.23 13.09 -2.80
C ALA A 54 24.95 13.16 -1.95
N LEU A 55 25.05 13.72 -0.74
CA LEU A 55 23.95 13.85 0.22
C LEU A 55 23.73 15.31 0.59
N SER A 56 22.47 15.68 0.80
CA SER A 56 22.16 16.97 1.40
C SER A 56 22.36 16.95 2.93
N TYR A 57 22.46 18.13 3.55
CA TYR A 57 22.44 18.25 5.01
C TYR A 57 21.19 17.61 5.64
N TYR A 58 20.06 17.68 4.94
CA TYR A 58 18.82 17.05 5.38
C TYR A 58 18.94 15.52 5.40
N ASP A 59 19.49 14.91 4.35
CA ASP A 59 19.71 13.46 4.30
C ASP A 59 20.69 13.01 5.38
N MET A 60 21.79 13.77 5.59
CA MET A 60 22.75 13.48 6.66
C MET A 60 22.10 13.46 8.05
N ASN A 61 21.21 14.40 8.33
CA ASN A 61 20.50 14.44 9.61
C ASN A 61 19.55 13.26 9.78
N LEU A 62 18.83 12.87 8.72
CA LEU A 62 17.98 11.68 8.74
C LEU A 62 18.79 10.41 8.95
N SER A 63 19.95 10.28 8.30
CA SER A 63 20.87 9.15 8.50
C SER A 63 21.39 9.10 9.94
N ALA A 64 21.73 10.24 10.53
CA ALA A 64 22.14 10.31 11.94
C ALA A 64 21.01 9.90 12.90
N GLN A 65 19.76 10.30 12.63
CA GLN A 65 18.60 9.87 13.40
C GLN A 65 18.34 8.36 13.26
N ASP A 66 18.39 7.83 12.03
CA ASP A 66 18.30 6.39 11.77
C ASP A 66 19.39 5.62 12.52
N HIS A 67 20.63 6.13 12.53
CA HIS A 67 21.73 5.53 13.27
C HIS A 67 21.39 5.43 14.76
N GLN A 68 20.96 6.54 15.37
CA GLN A 68 20.57 6.57 16.78
C GLN A 68 19.44 5.59 17.07
N ASN A 69 18.46 5.50 16.18
CA ASN A 69 17.30 4.63 16.36
C ASN A 69 17.61 3.14 16.17
N TYR A 70 18.57 2.80 15.30
CA TYR A 70 18.86 1.41 14.94
C TYR A 70 19.99 0.81 15.76
N PHE A 71 21.05 1.58 16.04
CA PHE A 71 22.31 1.04 16.55
C PHE A 71 22.60 1.44 17.99
N LEU A 72 21.84 2.35 18.58
CA LEU A 72 22.05 2.81 19.95
C LEU A 72 20.90 2.41 20.87
N CYS A 73 21.22 2.20 22.14
CA CYS A 73 20.26 2.17 23.23
C CYS A 73 20.83 2.89 24.46
N SER A 74 20.09 2.92 25.58
CA SER A 74 20.51 3.61 26.81
C SER A 74 21.87 3.16 27.32
N THR A 75 22.27 1.91 27.04
CA THR A 75 23.57 1.34 27.46
C THR A 75 24.77 1.81 26.64
N ASP A 76 24.53 2.51 25.52
CA ASP A 76 25.57 3.02 24.62
C ASP A 76 25.89 4.51 24.85
N ALA A 77 25.32 5.12 25.90
CA ALA A 77 25.57 6.50 26.28
C ALA A 77 27.08 6.78 26.46
N GLY A 78 27.57 7.83 25.79
CA GLY A 78 28.97 8.26 25.88
C GLY A 78 29.95 7.48 24.99
N LYS A 79 29.48 6.48 24.23
CA LYS A 79 30.27 5.90 23.13
C LYS A 79 30.07 6.75 21.88
N PHE A 80 31.15 7.29 21.33
CA PHE A 80 31.14 7.89 20.00
C PHE A 80 31.41 6.79 18.99
N GLU A 81 30.52 6.61 18.01
CA GLU A 81 30.82 5.74 16.88
C GLU A 81 30.60 6.50 15.58
N TYR A 82 31.71 6.66 14.86
CA TYR A 82 31.73 7.06 13.46
C TYR A 82 31.20 5.91 12.62
N GLU A 83 30.42 6.23 11.60
CA GLU A 83 29.95 5.24 10.64
C GLU A 83 31.14 4.67 9.86
N THR A 84 31.72 3.57 10.34
CA THR A 84 32.87 2.89 9.71
C THR A 84 32.66 2.60 8.21
N GLU A 85 31.40 2.56 7.76
CA GLU A 85 31.00 2.45 6.36
C GLU A 85 31.35 3.70 5.51
N GLU A 86 31.29 4.91 6.08
CA GLU A 86 31.63 6.19 5.43
C GLU A 86 33.10 6.23 4.99
N GLU A 87 33.98 5.60 5.75
CA GLU A 87 35.42 5.57 5.47
C GLU A 87 35.79 4.55 4.38
N CYS A 88 34.87 3.68 3.97
CA CYS A 88 35.17 2.65 2.97
C CYS A 88 35.18 3.26 1.57
N LYS A 89 36.29 3.15 0.84
CA LYS A 89 36.40 3.70 -0.53
C LYS A 89 35.86 2.77 -1.60
N THR A 90 35.78 1.48 -1.28
CA THR A 90 35.32 0.45 -2.21
C THR A 90 34.27 -0.45 -1.58
N VAL A 91 33.41 -1.05 -2.40
CA VAL A 91 32.43 -2.06 -1.96
C VAL A 91 33.15 -3.27 -1.34
N PHE A 92 34.38 -3.54 -1.78
CA PHE A 92 35.23 -4.60 -1.21
C PHE A 92 35.65 -4.29 0.22
N GLU A 93 36.17 -3.08 0.48
CA GLU A 93 36.51 -2.63 1.84
C GLU A 93 35.29 -2.66 2.77
N ALA A 94 34.15 -2.18 2.28
CA ALA A 94 32.90 -2.24 3.02
C ALA A 94 32.53 -3.70 3.38
N GLU A 95 32.63 -4.62 2.43
CA GLU A 95 32.39 -6.04 2.69
C GLU A 95 33.32 -6.62 3.77
N GLN A 96 34.62 -6.29 3.74
CA GLN A 96 35.57 -6.76 4.75
C GLN A 96 35.23 -6.22 6.15
N LYS A 97 34.90 -4.93 6.25
CA LYS A 97 34.47 -4.33 7.53
C LYS A 97 33.18 -4.99 8.04
N PHE A 98 32.19 -5.23 7.16
CA PHE A 98 30.97 -5.91 7.55
C PHE A 98 31.19 -7.35 7.99
N LYS A 99 32.10 -8.11 7.34
CA LYS A 99 32.46 -9.47 7.77
C LYS A 99 33.12 -9.47 9.16
N LEU A 100 34.01 -8.52 9.42
CA LEU A 100 34.64 -8.37 10.73
C LEU A 100 33.60 -8.02 11.81
N ALA A 101 32.71 -7.07 11.52
CA ALA A 101 31.66 -6.64 12.43
C ALA A 101 30.59 -7.72 12.70
N LEU A 102 30.28 -8.56 11.69
CA LEU A 102 29.25 -9.59 11.79
C LEU A 102 29.51 -10.54 12.96
N LYS A 103 30.76 -10.97 13.17
CA LYS A 103 31.11 -11.88 14.26
C LYS A 103 30.75 -11.29 15.62
N ALA A 104 31.11 -10.03 15.86
CA ALA A 104 30.80 -9.33 17.10
C ALA A 104 29.29 -9.10 17.26
N ALA A 105 28.59 -8.75 16.17
CA ALA A 105 27.15 -8.56 16.17
C ALA A 105 26.38 -9.85 16.48
N GLU A 106 26.77 -10.99 15.91
CA GLU A 106 26.18 -12.29 16.18
C GLU A 106 26.44 -12.76 17.62
N ASP A 107 27.65 -12.50 18.15
CA ASP A 107 27.97 -12.80 19.55
C ASP A 107 27.10 -11.97 20.52
N ASN A 108 26.91 -10.68 20.23
CA ASN A 108 26.06 -9.81 21.05
C ASN A 108 24.58 -10.20 20.94
N PHE A 109 24.08 -10.44 19.73
CA PHE A 109 22.72 -10.91 19.51
C PHE A 109 22.43 -12.21 20.24
N ARG A 110 23.33 -13.21 20.19
CA ARG A 110 23.15 -14.47 20.92
C ARG A 110 23.08 -14.26 22.44
N LYS A 111 23.95 -13.39 22.98
CA LYS A 111 23.95 -13.04 24.40
C LYS A 111 22.64 -12.34 24.80
N SER A 112 22.25 -11.27 24.10
CA SER A 112 21.04 -10.52 24.42
C SER A 112 19.76 -11.33 24.22
N HIS A 113 19.72 -12.18 23.18
CA HIS A 113 18.60 -13.10 22.95
C HIS A 113 18.44 -14.09 24.10
N SER A 114 19.54 -14.70 24.58
CA SER A 114 19.47 -15.61 25.75
C SER A 114 19.00 -14.91 27.03
N LEU A 115 19.35 -13.63 27.20
CA LEU A 115 18.95 -12.81 28.34
C LEU A 115 17.49 -12.33 28.27
N SER A 116 16.87 -12.39 27.08
CA SER A 116 15.50 -11.92 26.83
C SER A 116 14.40 -12.89 27.28
N TYR A 117 14.72 -14.17 27.55
CA TYR A 117 13.72 -15.19 27.92
C TYR A 117 13.52 -15.40 29.43
N GLY A 118 14.15 -14.57 30.28
CA GLY A 118 14.00 -14.64 31.73
C GLY A 118 12.73 -13.96 32.27
N LEU A 119 12.11 -14.52 33.31
CA LEU A 119 11.03 -13.87 34.07
C LEU A 119 11.52 -12.53 34.63
N GLY A 120 10.90 -11.43 34.20
CA GLY A 120 11.22 -10.06 34.62
C GLY A 120 12.13 -9.30 33.65
N ILE A 121 11.65 -9.05 32.42
CA ILE A 121 12.35 -8.22 31.44
C ILE A 121 12.37 -6.77 31.94
N SER A 122 13.55 -6.25 32.27
CA SER A 122 13.76 -4.81 32.43
C SER A 122 13.73 -4.14 31.06
N SER A 123 13.14 -2.93 30.97
CA SER A 123 13.08 -2.13 29.73
C SER A 123 14.45 -1.98 29.03
N GLU A 124 15.54 -1.94 29.79
CA GLU A 124 16.92 -1.91 29.26
C GLU A 124 17.33 -3.16 28.49
N ARG A 125 16.86 -4.36 28.89
CA ARG A 125 17.22 -5.61 28.21
C ARG A 125 16.49 -5.75 26.89
N GLU A 126 15.24 -5.30 26.83
CA GLU A 126 14.45 -5.26 25.60
C GLU A 126 15.06 -4.28 24.59
N SER A 127 15.44 -3.08 25.04
CA SER A 127 16.08 -2.09 24.17
C SER A 127 17.45 -2.57 23.66
N LEU A 128 18.24 -3.24 24.50
CA LEU A 128 19.49 -3.88 24.11
C LEU A 128 19.28 -4.99 23.07
N HIS A 129 18.33 -5.90 23.30
CA HIS A 129 18.05 -6.98 22.35
C HIS A 129 17.54 -6.45 21.00
N LYS A 130 16.68 -5.42 21.02
CA LYS A 130 16.22 -4.74 19.81
C LYS A 130 17.39 -4.10 19.05
N ARG A 131 18.29 -3.41 19.75
CA ARG A 131 19.50 -2.82 19.15
C ARG A 131 20.39 -3.89 18.52
N ASP A 132 20.69 -4.98 19.23
CA ASP A 132 21.53 -6.06 18.69
C ASP A 132 20.89 -6.74 17.47
N THR A 133 19.57 -6.93 17.50
CA THR A 133 18.80 -7.46 16.38
C THR A 133 18.89 -6.54 15.17
N ASN A 134 18.74 -5.22 15.35
CA ASN A 134 18.88 -4.25 14.28
C ASN A 134 20.28 -4.25 13.66
N VAL A 135 21.33 -4.29 14.50
CA VAL A 135 22.73 -4.34 14.06
C VAL A 135 22.98 -5.58 13.19
N VAL A 136 22.61 -6.77 13.65
CA VAL A 136 22.88 -8.01 12.91
C VAL A 136 22.09 -8.08 11.59
N VAL A 137 20.83 -7.65 11.59
CA VAL A 137 20.00 -7.57 10.38
C VAL A 137 20.58 -6.57 9.38
N TYR A 138 21.01 -5.40 9.85
CA TYR A 138 21.64 -4.39 9.00
C TYR A 138 22.91 -4.93 8.33
N ILE A 139 23.85 -5.48 9.11
CA ILE A 139 25.14 -5.98 8.60
C ILE A 139 24.90 -7.11 7.58
N ARG A 140 24.04 -8.09 7.89
CA ARG A 140 23.73 -9.19 6.97
C ARG A 140 23.07 -8.67 5.67
N ARG A 141 22.16 -7.69 5.77
CA ARG A 141 21.56 -7.06 4.59
C ARG A 141 22.60 -6.35 3.72
N ARG A 142 23.52 -5.57 4.34
CA ARG A 142 24.61 -4.91 3.60
C ARG A 142 25.56 -5.92 2.94
N LEU A 143 25.89 -7.04 3.61
CA LEU A 143 26.66 -8.13 3.02
C LEU A 143 25.95 -8.76 1.81
N ALA A 144 24.63 -8.94 1.87
CA ALA A 144 23.85 -9.42 0.74
C ALA A 144 23.92 -8.44 -0.45
N LEU A 145 23.86 -7.12 -0.19
CA LEU A 145 24.05 -6.10 -1.22
C LEU A 145 25.48 -6.12 -1.79
N CYS A 146 26.52 -6.30 -0.98
CA CYS A 146 27.89 -6.47 -1.46
C CYS A 146 27.99 -7.72 -2.36
N ALA A 147 27.46 -8.86 -1.91
CA ALA A 147 27.46 -10.09 -2.69
C ALA A 147 26.77 -9.91 -4.05
N ARG A 148 25.62 -9.22 -4.08
CA ARG A 148 24.92 -8.85 -5.32
C ARG A 148 25.79 -7.99 -6.23
N ARG A 149 26.42 -6.94 -5.70
CA ARG A 149 27.32 -6.05 -6.48
C ARG A 149 28.53 -6.79 -7.08
N PHE A 150 28.96 -7.88 -6.46
CA PHE A 150 30.01 -8.76 -7.00
C PHE A 150 29.48 -9.89 -7.90
N GLY A 151 28.20 -9.92 -8.25
CA GLY A 151 27.59 -10.96 -9.08
C GLY A 151 27.38 -12.30 -8.36
N ARG A 152 27.59 -12.38 -7.04
CA ARG A 152 27.33 -13.57 -6.23
C ARG A 152 25.84 -13.67 -5.86
N LEU A 153 24.99 -13.70 -6.89
CA LEU A 153 23.53 -13.56 -6.75
C LEU A 153 22.89 -14.65 -5.87
N LYS A 154 23.35 -15.91 -6.01
CA LYS A 154 22.86 -17.04 -5.19
C LYS A 154 23.14 -16.84 -3.69
N GLU A 155 24.30 -16.29 -3.37
CA GLU A 155 24.69 -15.97 -1.99
C GLU A 155 23.81 -14.84 -1.43
N ALA A 156 23.63 -13.77 -2.21
CA ALA A 156 22.76 -12.66 -1.84
C ALA A 156 21.32 -13.12 -1.56
N VAL A 157 20.73 -13.93 -2.45
CA VAL A 157 19.38 -14.52 -2.25
C VAL A 157 19.31 -15.37 -1.00
N LYS A 158 20.34 -16.21 -0.74
CA LYS A 158 20.38 -17.04 0.47
C LYS A 158 20.35 -16.16 1.72
N ILE A 159 21.23 -15.17 1.81
CA ILE A 159 21.30 -14.27 2.98
C ILE A 159 19.96 -13.55 3.20
N MET A 160 19.32 -13.04 2.15
CA MET A 160 18.04 -12.33 2.27
C MET A 160 16.90 -13.27 2.70
N LYS A 161 16.82 -14.49 2.16
CA LYS A 161 15.82 -15.49 2.57
C LYS A 161 16.03 -15.94 4.02
N ASP A 162 17.28 -16.12 4.43
CA ASP A 162 17.61 -16.46 5.82
C ASP A 162 17.18 -15.33 6.76
N LEU A 163 17.42 -14.06 6.40
CA LEU A 163 16.94 -12.90 7.16
C LEU A 163 15.42 -12.86 7.28
N ILE A 164 14.68 -13.09 6.19
CA ILE A 164 13.22 -13.11 6.20
C ILE A 164 12.67 -14.21 7.11
N LYS A 165 13.32 -15.39 7.10
CA LYS A 165 12.92 -16.53 7.92
C LYS A 165 13.21 -16.31 9.40
N GLU A 166 14.37 -15.73 9.71
CA GLU A 166 14.86 -15.56 11.08
C GLU A 166 14.26 -14.31 11.77
N PHE A 167 13.96 -13.25 11.00
CA PHE A 167 13.48 -11.96 11.52
C PHE A 167 12.19 -11.49 10.81
N PRO A 168 11.06 -12.23 10.93
CA PRO A 168 9.85 -11.97 10.16
C PRO A 168 9.08 -10.69 10.52
N THR A 169 9.51 -9.95 11.57
CA THR A 169 8.86 -8.72 12.05
C THR A 169 9.69 -7.45 11.79
N MET A 170 10.98 -7.56 11.46
CA MET A 170 11.91 -6.42 11.38
C MET A 170 12.39 -6.13 9.95
N TYR A 171 12.19 -4.90 9.46
CA TYR A 171 12.66 -4.40 8.13
C TYR A 171 12.33 -5.29 6.93
N VAL A 172 11.32 -6.14 7.09
CA VAL A 172 10.91 -7.16 6.15
C VAL A 172 10.68 -6.58 4.75
N ALA A 173 10.00 -5.43 4.68
CA ALA A 173 9.77 -4.74 3.41
C ALA A 173 11.08 -4.40 2.66
N ASN A 174 12.10 -3.88 3.35
CA ASN A 174 13.36 -3.50 2.72
C ASN A 174 14.16 -4.72 2.25
N VAL A 175 14.17 -5.80 3.06
CA VAL A 175 14.85 -7.05 2.68
C VAL A 175 14.16 -7.69 1.48
N TYR A 176 12.83 -7.66 1.43
CA TYR A 176 12.07 -8.13 0.28
C TYR A 176 12.33 -7.31 -0.98
N GLU A 177 12.41 -5.98 -0.89
CA GLU A 177 12.75 -5.15 -2.06
C GLU A 177 14.15 -5.46 -2.59
N ASN A 178 15.14 -5.66 -1.71
CA ASN A 178 16.47 -6.12 -2.11
C ASN A 178 16.43 -7.51 -2.78
N LEU A 179 15.58 -8.40 -2.27
CA LEU A 179 15.41 -9.76 -2.80
C LEU A 179 14.77 -9.73 -4.19
N ILE A 180 13.73 -8.92 -4.38
CA ILE A 180 13.06 -8.73 -5.67
C ILE A 180 14.08 -8.32 -6.72
N GLU A 181 14.87 -7.28 -6.44
CA GLU A 181 15.87 -6.81 -7.39
C GLU A 181 16.88 -7.91 -7.75
N THR A 182 17.38 -8.64 -6.75
CA THR A 182 18.32 -9.75 -6.95
C THR A 182 17.71 -10.87 -7.80
N LEU A 183 16.42 -11.18 -7.60
CA LEU A 183 15.70 -12.20 -8.37
C LEU A 183 15.42 -11.76 -9.81
N LEU A 184 15.12 -10.48 -10.04
CA LEU A 184 14.99 -9.92 -11.39
C LEU A 184 16.31 -9.95 -12.14
N GLU A 185 17.42 -9.66 -11.46
CA GLU A 185 18.78 -9.78 -12.01
C GLU A 185 19.11 -11.24 -12.40
N MET A 186 18.66 -12.21 -11.60
CA MET A 186 18.77 -13.65 -11.90
C MET A 186 17.77 -14.16 -12.95
N GLN A 187 16.82 -13.34 -13.41
CA GLN A 187 15.67 -13.77 -14.22
C GLN A 187 14.82 -14.88 -13.57
N SER A 188 14.88 -14.97 -12.23
CA SER A 188 14.12 -15.93 -11.44
C SER A 188 12.82 -15.28 -11.00
N TYR A 189 11.84 -15.32 -11.88
CA TYR A 189 10.62 -14.56 -11.75
C TYR A 189 9.54 -15.28 -10.90
N GLY A 190 8.98 -14.59 -9.91
CA GLY A 190 7.90 -15.10 -9.07
C GLY A 190 6.94 -13.98 -8.64
N GLU A 191 5.74 -14.35 -8.21
CA GLU A 191 4.78 -13.39 -7.64
C GLU A 191 5.14 -13.08 -6.18
N PHE A 192 4.88 -11.84 -5.76
CA PHE A 192 5.26 -11.34 -4.45
C PHE A 192 4.03 -10.80 -3.70
N ASN A 193 3.67 -11.41 -2.56
CA ASN A 193 2.61 -10.93 -1.67
C ASN A 193 3.23 -10.12 -0.53
N LEU A 194 3.41 -8.82 -0.75
CA LEU A 194 4.23 -7.95 0.09
C LEU A 194 3.57 -6.60 0.40
N PRO A 195 4.08 -5.85 1.40
CA PRO A 195 3.63 -4.50 1.67
C PRO A 195 3.68 -3.62 0.42
N LYS A 196 2.70 -2.72 0.30
CA LYS A 196 2.53 -1.83 -0.87
C LYS A 196 3.73 -0.87 -1.03
N SER A 197 4.49 -1.02 -2.11
CA SER A 197 5.54 -0.08 -2.57
C SER A 197 5.63 -0.02 -4.09
N ALA A 198 6.29 1.00 -4.64
CA ALA A 198 6.47 1.12 -6.08
C ALA A 198 7.18 -0.11 -6.65
N THR A 199 8.18 -0.63 -5.93
CA THR A 199 8.89 -1.87 -6.25
C THR A 199 7.94 -3.05 -6.44
N ILE A 200 6.97 -3.24 -5.56
CA ILE A 200 6.01 -4.36 -5.69
C ILE A 200 5.08 -4.17 -6.89
N TYR A 201 4.44 -3.01 -7.00
CA TYR A 201 3.44 -2.77 -8.04
C TYR A 201 4.04 -2.77 -9.44
N TYR A 202 5.13 -2.03 -9.66
CA TYR A 202 5.75 -1.96 -10.97
C TYR A 202 6.49 -3.25 -11.34
N THR A 203 7.07 -3.97 -10.38
CA THR A 203 7.62 -5.30 -10.68
C THR A 203 6.49 -6.25 -11.08
N THR A 204 5.38 -6.29 -10.35
CA THR A 204 4.23 -7.12 -10.70
C THR A 204 3.71 -6.79 -12.11
N ALA A 205 3.63 -5.51 -12.46
CA ALA A 205 3.30 -5.06 -13.81
C ALA A 205 4.31 -5.60 -14.84
N LEU A 206 5.62 -5.40 -14.61
CA LEU A 206 6.67 -5.88 -15.50
C LEU A 206 6.60 -7.41 -15.72
N LEU A 207 6.36 -8.19 -14.67
CA LEU A 207 6.27 -9.65 -14.75
C LEU A 207 5.09 -10.12 -15.62
N LYS A 208 3.98 -9.37 -15.63
CA LYS A 208 2.81 -9.63 -16.49
C LYS A 208 3.02 -9.12 -17.91
N VAL A 209 3.54 -7.90 -18.06
CA VAL A 209 3.89 -7.27 -19.35
C VAL A 209 4.83 -8.17 -20.15
N ARG A 210 5.85 -8.75 -19.50
CA ARG A 210 6.75 -9.74 -20.12
C ARG A 210 6.03 -10.84 -20.89
N LEU A 211 4.89 -11.33 -20.40
CA LEU A 211 4.21 -12.48 -21.00
C LEU A 211 3.53 -12.13 -22.33
N VAL A 212 3.33 -10.84 -22.60
CA VAL A 212 2.53 -10.37 -23.74
C VAL A 212 3.25 -9.33 -24.62
N ALA A 213 4.20 -8.58 -24.07
CA ALA A 213 4.78 -7.39 -24.71
C ALA A 213 5.42 -7.66 -26.09
N GLU A 214 6.12 -8.78 -26.25
CA GLU A 214 6.79 -9.12 -27.53
C GLU A 214 5.80 -9.28 -28.68
N ARG A 215 4.56 -9.70 -28.39
CA ARG A 215 3.50 -9.95 -29.38
C ARG A 215 2.45 -8.84 -29.41
N PHE A 216 2.55 -7.89 -28.48
CA PHE A 216 1.56 -6.84 -28.34
C PHE A 216 1.60 -5.90 -29.53
N SER A 217 0.43 -5.63 -30.12
CA SER A 217 0.29 -4.68 -31.21
C SER A 217 -0.88 -3.75 -30.93
N PRO A 218 -0.64 -2.44 -30.75
CA PRO A 218 -1.72 -1.47 -30.48
C PRO A 218 -2.81 -1.46 -31.55
N SER A 219 -2.43 -1.62 -32.82
CA SER A 219 -3.38 -1.61 -33.95
C SER A 219 -4.29 -2.85 -33.98
N VAL A 220 -3.79 -4.00 -33.51
CA VAL A 220 -4.57 -5.22 -33.37
C VAL A 220 -5.49 -5.12 -32.16
N ALA A 221 -4.98 -4.64 -31.02
CA ALA A 221 -5.75 -4.42 -29.80
C ALA A 221 -6.93 -3.47 -30.03
N LEU A 222 -6.75 -2.41 -30.82
CA LEU A 222 -7.83 -1.47 -31.15
C LEU A 222 -8.95 -2.12 -31.97
N LYS A 223 -8.62 -3.07 -32.85
CA LYS A 223 -9.60 -3.74 -33.74
C LYS A 223 -10.29 -4.93 -33.10
N LYS A 224 -9.56 -5.72 -32.31
CA LYS A 224 -10.03 -7.00 -31.76
C LYS A 224 -10.25 -6.99 -30.25
N GLY A 225 -9.91 -5.90 -29.57
CA GLY A 225 -9.83 -5.84 -28.12
C GLY A 225 -8.55 -6.50 -27.58
N LEU A 226 -8.33 -6.34 -26.27
CA LEU A 226 -7.22 -6.97 -25.55
C LEU A 226 -7.56 -8.43 -25.21
N THR A 227 -6.58 -9.32 -25.33
CA THR A 227 -6.67 -10.68 -24.79
C THR A 227 -6.73 -10.64 -23.25
N PRO A 228 -7.20 -11.71 -22.58
CA PRO A 228 -7.22 -11.74 -21.11
C PRO A 228 -5.85 -11.53 -20.46
N ALA A 229 -4.77 -12.01 -21.10
CA ALA A 229 -3.42 -11.81 -20.62
C ALA A 229 -2.95 -10.35 -20.80
N GLU A 230 -3.23 -9.74 -21.95
CA GLU A 230 -2.94 -8.32 -22.20
C GLU A 230 -3.74 -7.42 -21.27
N MET A 231 -5.02 -7.71 -21.05
CA MET A 231 -5.86 -7.01 -20.08
C MET A 231 -5.27 -7.08 -18.68
N SER A 232 -4.84 -8.27 -18.23
CA SER A 232 -4.20 -8.42 -16.91
C SER A 232 -2.90 -7.61 -16.78
N ALA A 233 -2.11 -7.50 -17.85
CA ALA A 233 -0.90 -6.68 -17.87
C ALA A 233 -1.23 -5.18 -17.82
N VAL A 234 -2.21 -4.72 -18.61
CA VAL A 234 -2.70 -3.32 -18.60
C VAL A 234 -3.26 -2.95 -17.23
N GLU A 235 -4.09 -3.78 -16.62
CA GLU A 235 -4.62 -3.57 -15.27
C GLU A 235 -3.52 -3.47 -14.21
N ALA A 236 -2.46 -4.29 -14.33
CA ALA A 236 -1.33 -4.24 -13.42
C ALA A 236 -0.52 -2.95 -13.58
N ILE A 237 -0.35 -2.46 -14.81
CA ILE A 237 0.24 -1.13 -15.05
C ILE A 237 -0.63 -0.05 -14.40
N HIS A 238 -1.96 -0.04 -14.63
CA HIS A 238 -2.85 0.97 -14.02
C HIS A 238 -2.76 0.97 -12.48
N LYS A 239 -2.77 -0.20 -11.83
CA LYS A 239 -2.58 -0.29 -10.36
C LYS A 239 -1.23 0.29 -9.91
N ALA A 240 -0.18 0.14 -10.72
CA ALA A 240 1.12 0.74 -10.44
C ALA A 240 1.12 2.27 -10.63
N LEU A 241 0.44 2.76 -11.66
CA LEU A 241 0.25 4.19 -11.91
C LEU A 241 -0.54 4.86 -10.78
N GLU A 242 -1.63 4.23 -10.33
CA GLU A 242 -2.43 4.69 -9.19
C GLU A 242 -1.61 4.75 -7.91
N PHE A 243 -0.69 3.79 -7.71
CA PHE A 243 0.17 3.79 -6.53
C PHE A 243 1.21 4.91 -6.57
N ASN A 244 1.94 5.04 -7.69
CA ASN A 244 2.93 6.10 -7.87
C ASN A 244 3.02 6.53 -9.35
N PRO A 245 2.42 7.66 -9.74
CA PRO A 245 2.35 8.12 -11.13
C PRO A 245 3.67 8.73 -11.67
N HIS A 246 4.69 8.89 -10.81
CA HIS A 246 5.94 9.53 -11.19
C HIS A 246 6.93 8.55 -11.86
N VAL A 247 6.84 7.26 -11.54
CA VAL A 247 7.75 6.21 -12.07
C VAL A 247 7.86 6.20 -13.60
N PRO A 248 6.77 6.24 -14.38
CA PRO A 248 6.87 6.16 -15.84
C PRO A 248 7.63 7.34 -16.43
N LYS A 249 7.60 8.52 -15.79
CA LYS A 249 8.35 9.68 -16.27
C LYS A 249 9.86 9.42 -16.30
N TYR A 250 10.36 8.59 -15.38
CA TYR A 250 11.76 8.19 -15.35
C TYR A 250 12.03 6.98 -16.25
N LEU A 251 11.17 5.95 -16.22
CA LEU A 251 11.32 4.76 -17.09
C LEU A 251 11.24 5.08 -18.59
N LEU A 252 10.42 6.06 -18.96
CA LEU A 252 10.21 6.52 -20.34
C LEU A 252 11.13 7.69 -20.72
N GLU A 253 12.13 7.99 -19.88
CA GLU A 253 13.16 9.01 -20.12
C GLU A 253 12.60 10.43 -20.33
N MET A 254 11.40 10.71 -19.79
CA MET A 254 10.81 12.05 -19.79
C MET A 254 11.44 12.97 -18.73
N LYS A 255 12.10 12.39 -17.74
CA LYS A 255 12.88 13.07 -16.71
C LYS A 255 14.29 12.47 -16.62
N PRO A 256 15.31 13.27 -16.26
CA PRO A 256 16.66 12.77 -16.08
C PRO A 256 16.71 11.81 -14.88
N LEU A 257 17.39 10.68 -15.07
CA LEU A 257 17.63 9.71 -14.02
C LEU A 257 18.90 10.12 -13.24
N ILE A 258 18.73 10.46 -11.97
CA ILE A 258 19.82 10.84 -11.06
C ILE A 258 20.05 9.77 -9.99
N LEU A 259 21.11 9.91 -9.19
CA LEU A 259 21.30 9.04 -8.02
C LEU A 259 20.09 9.12 -7.09
N PRO A 260 19.59 7.97 -6.60
CA PRO A 260 18.46 7.97 -5.69
C PRO A 260 18.91 8.45 -4.31
N PRO A 261 18.06 9.21 -3.60
CA PRO A 261 18.38 9.69 -2.26
C PRO A 261 18.47 8.52 -1.27
N GLU A 262 19.17 8.76 -0.15
CA GLU A 262 19.25 7.78 0.96
C GLU A 262 17.88 7.58 1.62
N HIS A 263 17.01 8.59 1.53
CA HIS A 263 15.67 8.58 2.07
C HIS A 263 14.63 8.97 1.02
N ILE A 264 13.48 8.32 1.05
CA ILE A 264 12.41 8.47 0.06
C ILE A 264 11.07 8.78 0.73
N LEU A 265 10.25 9.55 0.00
CA LEU A 265 8.84 9.72 0.30
C LEU A 265 8.06 8.66 -0.47
N LYS A 266 7.30 7.84 0.24
CA LYS A 266 6.45 6.81 -0.39
C LYS A 266 5.40 7.47 -1.27
N ARG A 267 5.15 6.88 -2.44
CA ARG A 267 4.25 7.36 -3.50
C ARG A 267 4.64 8.71 -4.10
N GLY A 268 5.85 9.19 -3.80
CA GLY A 268 6.39 10.45 -4.29
C GLY A 268 7.39 10.27 -5.42
N ASP A 269 7.92 11.41 -5.87
CA ASP A 269 8.92 11.49 -6.93
C ASP A 269 10.26 10.83 -6.52
N SER A 270 10.62 10.87 -5.23
CA SER A 270 11.85 10.24 -4.72
C SER A 270 11.79 8.71 -4.69
N GLU A 271 10.65 8.10 -4.33
CA GLU A 271 10.44 6.66 -4.52
C GLU A 271 10.45 6.29 -6.01
N ALA A 272 9.91 7.16 -6.87
CA ALA A 272 9.90 6.92 -8.31
C ALA A 272 11.30 6.92 -8.94
N ILE A 273 12.15 7.88 -8.56
CA ILE A 273 13.57 7.90 -8.94
C ILE A 273 14.26 6.63 -8.43
N ALA A 274 14.07 6.29 -7.15
CA ALA A 274 14.68 5.11 -6.55
C ALA A 274 14.30 3.82 -7.28
N TYR A 275 13.01 3.60 -7.52
CA TYR A 275 12.56 2.45 -8.29
C TYR A 275 13.19 2.41 -9.69
N SER A 276 13.05 3.51 -10.44
CA SER A 276 13.47 3.56 -11.84
C SER A 276 14.98 3.40 -12.00
N PHE A 277 15.77 3.97 -11.07
CA PHE A 277 17.23 3.87 -11.08
C PHE A 277 17.71 2.42 -11.02
N TRP A 278 17.08 1.62 -10.17
CA TRP A 278 17.44 0.21 -10.03
C TRP A 278 16.80 -0.68 -11.10
N HIS A 279 15.59 -0.35 -11.57
CA HIS A 279 14.79 -1.29 -12.37
C HIS A 279 14.71 -0.99 -13.87
N ILE A 280 15.18 0.16 -14.36
CA ILE A 280 15.07 0.51 -15.79
C ILE A 280 15.68 -0.55 -16.71
N SER A 281 16.80 -1.17 -16.29
CA SER A 281 17.44 -2.24 -17.07
C SER A 281 16.59 -3.50 -17.20
N HIS A 282 15.71 -3.79 -16.23
CA HIS A 282 14.79 -4.93 -16.29
C HIS A 282 13.65 -4.65 -17.28
N TRP A 283 13.15 -3.41 -17.30
CA TRP A 283 12.14 -2.97 -18.28
C TRP A 283 12.70 -2.98 -19.71
N GLN A 284 13.90 -2.45 -19.91
CA GLN A 284 14.57 -2.41 -21.22
C GLN A 284 14.89 -3.81 -21.77
N ARG A 285 15.13 -4.79 -20.90
CA ARG A 285 15.36 -6.19 -21.30
C ARG A 285 14.14 -6.87 -21.93
N VAL A 286 12.94 -6.38 -21.63
CA VAL A 286 11.69 -6.95 -22.16
C VAL A 286 11.26 -6.13 -23.37
N GLN A 287 11.42 -6.71 -24.57
CA GLN A 287 11.04 -6.04 -25.80
C GLN A 287 9.55 -5.67 -25.80
N GLY A 288 9.24 -4.41 -26.14
CA GLY A 288 7.88 -3.87 -26.15
C GLY A 288 7.32 -3.48 -24.78
N ALA A 289 8.03 -3.74 -23.66
CA ALA A 289 7.49 -3.42 -22.33
C ALA A 289 7.35 -1.92 -22.07
N LEU A 290 8.35 -1.13 -22.49
CA LEU A 290 8.29 0.33 -22.37
C LEU A 290 7.25 0.94 -23.32
N ASP A 291 7.01 0.34 -24.49
CA ASP A 291 5.97 0.79 -25.42
C ASP A 291 4.57 0.54 -24.87
N MET A 292 4.35 -0.65 -24.27
CA MET A 292 3.11 -0.96 -23.58
C MET A 292 2.88 -0.04 -22.37
N LEU A 293 3.92 0.18 -21.56
CA LEU A 293 3.87 1.13 -20.45
C LEU A 293 3.53 2.54 -20.94
N ARG A 294 4.18 3.01 -22.02
CA ARG A 294 3.92 4.31 -22.64
C ARG A 294 2.47 4.43 -23.09
N GLY A 295 1.96 3.46 -23.84
CA GLY A 295 0.59 3.47 -24.34
C GLY A 295 -0.44 3.53 -23.22
N THR A 296 -0.25 2.74 -22.15
CA THR A 296 -1.14 2.77 -20.98
C THR A 296 -0.99 4.07 -20.18
N PHE A 297 0.23 4.58 -20.01
CA PHE A 297 0.50 5.82 -19.28
C PHE A 297 -0.11 7.02 -20.00
N GLU A 298 0.23 7.25 -21.27
CA GLU A 298 -0.29 8.37 -22.06
C GLU A 298 -1.82 8.32 -22.17
N GLY A 299 -2.39 7.13 -22.38
CA GLY A 299 -3.85 6.93 -22.36
C GLY A 299 -4.50 7.31 -21.02
N SER A 300 -3.82 7.09 -19.90
CA SER A 300 -4.32 7.48 -18.57
C SER A 300 -4.33 8.99 -18.32
N TRP A 301 -3.51 9.77 -19.05
CA TRP A 301 -3.41 11.24 -18.88
C TRP A 301 -4.04 12.04 -20.01
N HIS A 302 -4.30 11.41 -21.17
CA HIS A 302 -5.08 12.01 -22.26
C HIS A 302 -6.59 12.04 -21.98
N GLU A 303 -7.05 11.34 -20.93
CA GLU A 303 -8.39 11.48 -20.36
C GLU A 303 -8.44 12.47 -19.17
N LEU A 304 -8.15 13.74 -19.40
CA LEU A 304 -8.49 14.82 -18.47
C LEU A 304 -10.02 15.01 -18.26
N SER A 305 -10.84 13.99 -18.52
CA SER A 305 -12.29 14.01 -18.26
C SER A 305 -12.96 12.66 -17.95
N VAL A 306 -12.23 11.57 -17.65
CA VAL A 306 -12.89 10.37 -17.11
C VAL A 306 -12.04 9.74 -16.01
N TYR A 307 -12.16 10.32 -14.80
CA TYR A 307 -12.03 9.56 -13.55
C TYR A 307 -12.57 8.15 -13.76
N PRO A 308 -11.94 7.07 -13.24
CA PRO A 308 -12.56 5.76 -13.34
C PRO A 308 -13.96 5.93 -12.79
N ARG A 309 -14.97 5.74 -13.64
CA ARG A 309 -16.32 5.55 -13.12
C ARG A 309 -16.16 4.31 -12.27
N LYS A 310 -15.96 4.50 -10.96
CA LYS A 310 -16.58 3.61 -9.99
C LYS A 310 -17.98 3.54 -10.52
N GLU A 311 -18.33 2.45 -11.19
CA GLU A 311 -19.71 2.19 -11.54
C GLU A 311 -20.42 2.42 -10.22
N THR A 312 -21.13 3.54 -10.13
CA THR A 312 -21.89 3.83 -8.92
C THR A 312 -22.77 2.60 -8.82
N PRO A 313 -22.63 1.79 -7.76
CA PRO A 313 -23.33 0.52 -7.71
C PRO A 313 -24.78 0.85 -8.02
N SER A 314 -25.43 0.11 -8.92
CA SER A 314 -26.75 0.48 -9.45
C SER A 314 -27.75 0.79 -8.33
N SER A 315 -27.55 0.22 -7.15
CA SER A 315 -28.21 0.54 -5.89
C SER A 315 -28.10 2.00 -5.41
N LEU A 316 -26.97 2.69 -5.61
CA LEU A 316 -26.76 4.08 -5.21
C LEU A 316 -27.48 5.06 -6.13
N LEU A 317 -27.47 4.81 -7.45
CA LEU A 317 -28.27 5.60 -8.40
C LEU A 317 -29.77 5.42 -8.09
N PHE A 318 -30.19 4.18 -7.83
CA PHE A 318 -31.56 3.88 -7.43
C PHE A 318 -31.95 4.54 -6.10
N ALA A 319 -31.09 4.48 -5.08
CA ALA A 319 -31.32 5.12 -3.78
C ALA A 319 -31.39 6.65 -3.90
N SER A 320 -30.50 7.27 -4.70
CA SER A 320 -30.54 8.71 -4.96
C SER A 320 -31.82 9.12 -5.71
N GLY A 321 -32.25 8.32 -6.70
CA GLY A 321 -33.50 8.56 -7.43
C GLY A 321 -34.73 8.45 -6.55
N LEU A 322 -34.77 7.46 -5.65
CA LEU A 322 -35.84 7.34 -4.65
C LEU A 322 -35.86 8.53 -3.69
N ALA A 323 -34.70 8.96 -3.19
CA ALA A 323 -34.60 10.11 -2.29
C ALA A 323 -35.10 11.40 -2.96
N PHE A 324 -34.68 11.68 -4.20
CA PHE A 324 -35.19 12.81 -4.97
C PHE A 324 -36.70 12.71 -5.23
N GLY A 325 -37.21 11.51 -5.55
CA GLY A 325 -38.64 11.27 -5.73
C GLY A 325 -39.45 11.56 -4.47
N ILE A 326 -38.97 11.14 -3.30
CA ILE A 326 -39.63 11.42 -2.00
C ILE A 326 -39.65 12.92 -1.70
N VAL A 327 -38.56 13.64 -1.96
CA VAL A 327 -38.51 15.09 -1.75
C VAL A 327 -39.49 15.82 -2.66
N ILE A 328 -39.56 15.45 -3.94
CA ILE A 328 -40.53 16.02 -4.88
C ILE A 328 -41.96 15.72 -4.42
N LEU A 329 -42.25 14.50 -3.98
CA LEU A 329 -43.56 14.13 -3.45
C LEU A 329 -43.91 14.97 -2.21
N MET A 330 -42.96 15.17 -1.29
CA MET A 330 -43.17 16.02 -0.11
C MET A 330 -43.46 17.47 -0.50
N ILE A 331 -42.74 18.03 -1.48
CA ILE A 331 -43.00 19.38 -1.98
C ILE A 331 -44.39 19.47 -2.62
N LEU A 332 -44.81 18.47 -3.40
CA LEU A 332 -46.13 18.44 -4.02
C LEU A 332 -47.26 18.31 -2.99
N VAL A 333 -47.09 17.47 -1.96
CA VAL A 333 -48.04 17.37 -0.84
C VAL A 333 -48.12 18.69 -0.07
N HIS A 334 -46.98 19.36 0.13
CA HIS A 334 -46.94 20.66 0.81
C HIS A 334 -47.59 21.78 0.00
N GLN A 335 -47.37 21.82 -1.32
CA GLN A 335 -47.94 22.87 -2.19
C GLN A 335 -49.42 22.62 -2.53
N PHE A 336 -49.83 21.36 -2.63
CA PHE A 336 -51.19 20.97 -3.01
C PHE A 336 -51.78 19.95 -2.02
N PRO A 337 -52.11 20.38 -0.79
CA PRO A 337 -52.61 19.47 0.23
C PRO A 337 -53.94 18.83 -0.18
N LYS A 338 -54.88 19.56 -0.78
CA LYS A 338 -56.22 19.02 -1.12
C LYS A 338 -56.19 17.91 -2.19
N PRO A 339 -55.54 18.09 -3.36
CA PRO A 339 -55.42 17.02 -4.35
C PRO A 339 -54.61 15.82 -3.85
N ALA A 340 -53.58 16.07 -3.02
CA ALA A 340 -52.77 15.01 -2.45
C ALA A 340 -53.60 14.09 -1.54
N THR A 341 -54.44 14.65 -0.65
CA THR A 341 -55.31 13.84 0.22
C THR A 341 -56.30 13.00 -0.59
N GLU A 342 -56.85 13.53 -1.68
CA GLU A 342 -57.73 12.76 -2.59
C GLU A 342 -57.00 11.60 -3.27
N LEU A 343 -55.77 11.82 -3.72
CA LEU A 343 -54.91 10.78 -4.30
C LEU A 343 -54.52 9.69 -3.29
N PHE A 344 -54.20 10.05 -2.05
CA PHE A 344 -53.91 9.07 -1.00
C PHE A 344 -55.14 8.27 -0.55
N ASN A 345 -56.33 8.83 -0.67
CA ASN A 345 -57.59 8.16 -0.30
C ASN A 345 -58.12 7.22 -1.40
N LEU A 346 -57.69 7.36 -2.65
CA LEU A 346 -58.11 6.52 -3.77
C LEU A 346 -57.81 5.01 -3.57
N PRO A 347 -56.59 4.59 -3.19
CA PRO A 347 -56.29 3.19 -2.90
C PRO A 347 -57.08 2.67 -1.70
N ALA A 348 -57.23 3.48 -0.66
CA ALA A 348 -58.02 3.11 0.52
C ALA A 348 -59.48 2.83 0.15
N GLN A 349 -60.06 3.67 -0.72
CA GLN A 349 -61.42 3.45 -1.25
C GLN A 349 -61.51 2.18 -2.10
N TRP A 350 -60.51 1.88 -2.93
CA TRP A 350 -60.45 0.64 -3.72
C TRP A 350 -60.39 -0.63 -2.87
N PHE A 351 -59.80 -0.59 -1.68
CA PHE A 351 -59.80 -1.73 -0.76
C PHE A 351 -61.07 -1.80 0.10
N ILE A 352 -61.58 -0.66 0.57
CA ILE A 352 -62.72 -0.61 1.49
C ILE A 352 -64.04 -0.90 0.76
N HIS A 353 -64.21 -0.42 -0.47
CA HIS A 353 -65.47 -0.51 -1.19
C HIS A 353 -65.88 -1.95 -1.55
N PRO A 354 -65.00 -2.83 -2.05
CA PRO A 354 -65.33 -4.24 -2.30
C PRO A 354 -65.67 -4.98 -1.00
N LEU A 355 -64.91 -4.74 0.07
CA LEU A 355 -65.16 -5.36 1.37
C LEU A 355 -66.55 -4.99 1.91
N LYS A 356 -66.93 -3.71 1.80
CA LYS A 356 -68.27 -3.25 2.19
C LYS A 356 -69.37 -3.91 1.35
N GLN A 357 -69.19 -4.00 0.03
CA GLN A 357 -70.15 -4.66 -0.85
C GLN A 357 -70.30 -6.15 -0.54
N THR A 358 -69.19 -6.85 -0.25
CA THR A 358 -69.24 -8.26 0.15
C THR A 358 -69.95 -8.46 1.48
N TYR A 359 -69.69 -7.58 2.47
CA TYR A 359 -70.39 -7.61 3.76
C TYR A 359 -71.90 -7.42 3.58
N GLU A 360 -72.33 -6.40 2.82
CA GLU A 360 -73.75 -6.16 2.54
C GLU A 360 -74.42 -7.30 1.76
N ALA A 361 -73.70 -7.95 0.84
CA ALA A 361 -74.21 -9.10 0.09
C ALA A 361 -74.37 -10.35 0.98
N VAL A 362 -73.40 -10.61 1.86
CA VAL A 362 -73.45 -11.70 2.84
C VAL A 362 -74.60 -11.48 3.83
N ASP A 363 -74.78 -10.26 4.33
CA ASP A 363 -75.86 -9.92 5.25
C ASP A 363 -77.24 -10.13 4.62
N LYS A 364 -77.44 -9.67 3.37
CA LYS A 364 -78.66 -9.94 2.59
C LYS A 364 -78.88 -11.43 2.33
N PHE A 365 -77.82 -12.19 2.05
CA PHE A 365 -77.91 -13.63 1.85
C PHE A 365 -78.38 -14.34 3.12
N PHE A 366 -77.80 -14.00 4.29
CA PHE A 366 -78.24 -14.57 5.55
C PHE A 366 -79.68 -14.21 5.88
N LEU A 367 -80.10 -12.94 5.69
CA LEU A 367 -81.50 -12.54 5.87
C LEU A 367 -82.46 -13.31 4.95
N HIS A 368 -82.05 -13.56 3.69
CA HIS A 368 -82.85 -14.38 2.77
C HIS A 368 -82.92 -15.84 3.22
N VAL A 369 -81.81 -16.44 3.65
CA VAL A 369 -81.77 -17.82 4.17
C VAL A 369 -82.62 -17.95 5.44
N PHE A 370 -82.52 -17.00 6.38
CA PHE A 370 -83.38 -16.97 7.58
C PHE A 370 -84.86 -16.87 7.20
N SER A 371 -85.21 -16.00 6.24
CA SER A 371 -86.59 -15.89 5.73
C SER A 371 -87.08 -17.18 5.07
N GLN A 372 -86.24 -17.88 4.30
CA GLN A 372 -86.60 -19.17 3.71
C GLN A 372 -86.75 -20.27 4.77
N ILE A 373 -85.89 -20.30 5.80
CA ILE A 373 -85.99 -21.24 6.92
C ILE A 373 -87.32 -21.03 7.67
N GLU A 374 -87.69 -19.78 7.97
CA GLU A 374 -88.99 -19.46 8.59
C GLU A 374 -90.20 -19.88 7.74
N GLN A 375 -90.08 -19.88 6.40
CA GLN A 375 -91.17 -20.24 5.49
C GLN A 375 -91.25 -21.74 5.19
N THR A 376 -90.18 -22.50 5.41
CA THR A 376 -90.18 -23.96 5.21
C THR A 376 -90.87 -24.71 6.36
N TRP A 377 -91.67 -25.72 5.98
CA TRP A 377 -92.57 -26.51 6.84
C TRP A 377 -91.95 -27.15 8.10
N LEU A 378 -90.62 -27.18 8.23
CA LEU A 378 -89.93 -27.72 9.39
C LEU A 378 -89.90 -26.77 10.59
N PHE A 379 -90.01 -25.44 10.40
CA PHE A 379 -90.03 -24.48 11.52
C PHE A 379 -91.43 -24.34 12.16
N LYS A 380 -92.50 -24.56 11.37
CA LYS A 380 -93.89 -24.63 11.86
C LYS A 380 -94.27 -25.94 12.58
N MET A 381 -93.33 -26.89 12.68
CA MET A 381 -93.52 -28.13 13.45
C MET A 381 -92.74 -28.16 14.78
N PHE A 382 -91.92 -27.13 15.07
CA PHE A 382 -91.10 -27.03 16.29
C PHE A 382 -91.35 -25.76 17.13
N ILE A 383 -92.43 -25.04 16.81
CA ILE A 383 -93.22 -24.16 17.70
C ILE A 383 -94.67 -24.56 17.48
#